data_AF-A0A378BNP4-F1
#
_entry.id   AF-A0A378BNP4-F1
#
_cell.length_a   1.000
_cell.length_b   1.000
_cell.length_c   1.000
_cell.angle_alpha   90.00
_cell.angle_beta   90.00
_cell.angle_gamma   90.00
#
_symmetry.space_group_name_H-M   'P 1'
#
loop_
_entity.id
_entity.type
_entity.pdbx_description
1 polymer ?
#
loop_
_entity_poly.entity_id
_entity_poly.type
_entity_poly.pdbx_seq_one_letter_code
_entity_poly.pdbx_strand_id
1 'polypeptide(L)' 'MTQTFIPGKDAALEDSIARFQQKLLDLGFDIEEASWLNPVPHVWSVHIRDKSVRAVLYQW' A
#
# COMPACT_ATOMS: atom_id res chain seq x y z
N MET A 1 1.94 11.32 16.89
CA MET A 1 1.37 11.24 15.52
C MET A 1 -0.12 11.51 15.62
N THR A 2 -0.70 12.19 14.64
CA THR A 2 -2.14 12.40 14.57
C THR A 2 -2.81 11.12 14.09
N GLN A 3 -3.96 10.76 14.67
CA GLN A 3 -4.76 9.61 14.22
C GLN A 3 -5.96 10.09 13.40
N THR A 4 -6.16 9.48 12.24
CA THR A 4 -7.24 9.81 11.31
C THR A 4 -8.30 8.71 11.32
N PHE A 5 -9.50 9.05 11.80
CA PHE A 5 -10.64 8.13 11.85
C PHE A 5 -11.60 8.40 10.68
N ILE A 6 -11.74 7.41 9.81
CA ILE A 6 -12.66 7.46 8.67
C ILE A 6 -14.02 6.91 9.13
N PRO A 7 -15.14 7.61 8.85
CA PRO A 7 -16.48 7.10 9.19
C PRO A 7 -16.70 5.68 8.66
N GLY A 8 -17.22 4.80 9.54
CA GLY A 8 -17.48 3.39 9.20
C GLY A 8 -16.24 2.48 9.20
N LYS A 9 -15.07 2.96 9.64
CA LYS A 9 -13.91 2.11 9.97
C LYS A 9 -13.78 1.98 11.49
N ASP A 10 -13.24 0.85 11.91
CA ASP A 10 -13.07 0.44 13.31
C ASP A 10 -11.66 0.74 13.86
N ALA A 11 -10.73 1.20 13.01
CA ALA A 11 -9.37 1.57 13.37
C ALA A 11 -8.94 2.88 12.69
N ALA A 12 -7.93 3.54 13.25
CA ALA A 12 -7.29 4.68 12.60
C ALA A 12 -6.61 4.26 11.29
N LEU A 13 -6.52 5.19 10.35
CA LEU A 13 -5.88 4.96 9.05
C LEU A 13 -4.41 4.56 9.22
N GLU A 14 -3.68 5.26 10.08
CA GLU A 14 -2.27 5.07 10.34
C GLU A 14 -2.00 3.69 10.96
N ASP A 15 -2.85 3.25 11.89
CA ASP A 15 -2.75 1.93 12.53
C ASP A 15 -3.00 0.80 11.50
N SER A 16 -3.97 1.01 10.61
CA SER A 16 -4.30 0.06 9.54
C SER A 16 -3.13 -0.07 8.56
N ILE A 17 -2.55 1.05 8.11
CA ILE A 17 -1.40 1.06 7.19
C ILE A 17 -0.22 0.31 7.82
N ALA A 18 0.16 0.65 9.05
CA ALA A 18 1.28 0.01 9.74
C ALA A 18 1.06 -1.50 9.90
N ARG A 19 -0.15 -1.91 10.30
CA ARG A 19 -0.50 -3.32 10.47
C ARG A 19 -0.43 -4.09 9.15
N PHE A 20 -0.91 -3.53 8.05
CA PHE A 20 -0.86 -4.20 6.74
C PHE A 20 0.56 -4.27 6.19
N GLN A 21 1.34 -3.18 6.29
CA GLN A 21 2.76 -3.19 5.90
C GLN A 21 3.55 -4.26 6.65
N GLN A 22 3.40 -4.34 7.97
CA GLN A 22 4.07 -5.37 8.77
C GLN A 22 3.67 -6.78 8.36
N LYS A 23 2.36 -7.04 8.19
CA LYS A 23 1.88 -8.36 7.77
C LYS A 23 2.41 -8.79 6.40
N LEU A 24 2.50 -7.87 5.44
CA LEU A 24 3.02 -8.17 4.11
C LEU A 24 4.51 -8.52 4.19
N LEU A 25 5.28 -7.79 5.00
CA LEU A 25 6.68 -8.11 5.28
C LEU A 25 6.84 -9.47 5.98
N ASP A 26 6.02 -9.76 6.98
CA ASP A 26 6.05 -11.05 7.71
C ASP A 26 5.73 -12.24 6.79
N LEU A 27 4.93 -12.01 5.74
CA LEU A 27 4.62 -12.99 4.70
C LEU A 27 5.71 -13.08 3.62
N GLY A 28 6.73 -12.24 3.68
CA GLY A 28 7.84 -12.21 2.72
C GLY A 28 7.59 -11.42 1.44
N PHE A 29 6.55 -10.56 1.41
CA PHE A 29 6.31 -9.64 0.31
C PHE A 29 7.11 -8.34 0.51
N ASP A 30 7.83 -7.91 -0.53
CA ASP A 30 8.55 -6.64 -0.55
C ASP A 30 7.76 -5.65 -1.42
N ILE A 31 6.89 -4.85 -0.79
CA ILE A 31 5.94 -4.00 -1.49
C ILE A 31 6.50 -2.59 -1.71
N GLU A 32 6.41 -2.10 -2.94
CA GLU A 32 6.72 -0.71 -3.30
C GLU A 32 5.50 0.03 -3.88
N GLU A 33 5.46 1.33 -3.67
CA GLU A 33 4.47 2.24 -4.24
C GLU A 33 4.92 2.65 -5.65
N ALA A 34 4.25 2.14 -6.68
CA ALA A 34 4.65 2.39 -8.07
C ALA A 34 4.12 3.73 -8.61
N SER A 35 2.90 4.12 -8.24
CA SER A 35 2.30 5.37 -8.70
C SER A 35 1.24 5.89 -7.76
N TRP A 36 1.16 7.22 -7.67
CA TRP A 36 0.16 7.96 -6.91
C TRP A 36 -0.61 8.86 -7.88
N LEU A 37 -1.94 8.86 -7.75
CA LEU A 37 -2.82 9.71 -8.55
C LEU A 37 -3.78 10.47 -7.64
N ASN A 38 -3.99 11.74 -7.98
CA ASN A 38 -4.98 12.63 -7.37
C ASN A 38 -5.62 13.50 -8.47
N PRO A 39 -6.53 12.94 -9.27
CA PRO A 39 -7.07 13.64 -10.44
C PRO A 39 -7.98 14.82 -10.07
N VAL A 40 -8.63 14.78 -8.91
CA VAL A 40 -9.54 15.82 -8.41
C VAL A 40 -9.49 15.89 -6.87
N PRO A 41 -9.85 17.04 -6.25
CA PRO A 41 -9.80 17.18 -4.80
C PRO A 41 -10.48 16.04 -4.03
N HIS A 42 -9.84 15.59 -2.96
CA HIS A 42 -10.29 14.52 -2.06
C HIS A 42 -10.36 13.10 -2.67
N VAL A 43 -9.92 12.91 -3.93
CA VAL A 43 -9.91 11.60 -4.59
C VAL A 43 -8.48 11.15 -4.81
N TRP A 44 -8.06 10.14 -4.05
CA TRP A 44 -6.70 9.61 -4.11
C TRP A 44 -6.70 8.14 -4.47
N SER A 45 -5.70 7.71 -5.25
CA SER A 45 -5.41 6.31 -5.50
C SER A 45 -3.91 6.08 -5.53
N VAL A 46 -3.49 4.92 -5.04
CA VAL A 46 -2.09 4.46 -5.09
C VAL A 46 -2.05 3.07 -5.73
N HIS A 47 -1.09 2.85 -6.61
CA HIS A 47 -0.74 1.53 -7.12
C HIS A 47 0.47 1.00 -6.35
N ILE A 48 0.31 -0.15 -5.71
CA ILE A 48 1.40 -0.87 -5.03
C ILE A 48 1.69 -2.17 -5.76
N ARG A 49 2.97 -2.59 -5.78
CA ARG A 49 3.38 -3.87 -6.38
C ARG A 49 4.45 -4.54 -5.53
N ASP A 50 4.56 -5.85 -5.66
CA ASP A 50 5.69 -6.59 -5.10
C ASP A 50 6.94 -6.41 -5.99
N LYS A 51 8.06 -6.09 -5.36
CA LYS A 51 9.36 -5.85 -5.98
C LYS A 51 10.13 -7.13 -6.28
N SER A 52 9.91 -8.18 -5.50
CA SER A 52 10.54 -9.49 -5.64
C SER A 52 10.02 -10.25 -6.86
N VAL A 53 8.75 -10.04 -7.23
CA VAL A 53 8.17 -10.50 -8.50
C VAL A 53 8.67 -9.64 -9.67
N ARG A 54 9.98 -9.65 -9.92
CA ARG A 54 10.50 -9.34 -11.25
C ARG A 54 10.07 -10.50 -12.13
N ALA A 55 9.10 -10.25 -13.02
CA ALA A 55 8.81 -11.15 -14.12
C ALA A 55 10.15 -11.59 -14.71
N VAL A 56 10.48 -12.87 -14.57
CA VAL A 56 11.57 -13.47 -15.32
C VAL A 56 11.10 -13.36 -16.76
N LEU A 57 11.44 -12.24 -17.41
CA LEU A 57 11.42 -12.15 -18.86
C LEU A 57 12.47 -13.17 -19.27
N TYR A 58 12.02 -14.39 -19.57
CA TYR A 58 12.77 -15.32 -20.38
C TYR A 58 13.02 -14.63 -21.72
N GLN A 59 14.13 -13.92 -21.82
CA GLN A 59 14.67 -13.46 -23.08
C GLN A 59 15.40 -14.66 -23.68
N TRP A 60 14.74 -15.30 -24.64
CA TRP A 60 15.41 -16.00 -25.73
C TRP A 60 15.79 -14.98 -26.80
#